data_AF-A0A814JYI1-F1
#
_entry.id   AF-A0A814JYI1-F1
#
_cell.length_a   1.000
_cell.length_b   1.000
_cell.length_c   1.000
_cell.angle_alpha   90.00
_cell.angle_beta   90.00
_cell.angle_gamma   90.00
#
_symmetry.space_group_name_H-M   'P 1'
#
loop_
_entity.id
_entity.type
_entity.pdbx_description
1 polymer ?
#
loop_
_entity_poly.entity_id
_entity_poly.type
_entity_poly.pdbx_seq_one_letter_code
_entity_poly.pdbx_strand_id
1 'polypeptide(L)'
;MITFWRIRFLFRILRLIHCPYQCDDCIGRRRTISSVPNCENIERLPCLPSILDRRGLCGLQNLGNTCFMNSAIQCLSNVPQLKNFFLSNGWQKQINDKNLLGTQGQVAKVYGELMSDMWLANKNSIILQQLERSMANFAEIFTGFAQQDTHEFMHFLLDALHEDLKDDNSDLSPISKIFHG
;
A
#
# COMPACT_ATOMS: atom_id res chain seq x y z
N MET A 1 5.77 -3.99 24.39
CA MET A 1 6.28 -2.75 23.75
C MET A 1 5.37 -2.26 22.61
N ILE A 2 4.04 -2.38 22.74
CA ILE A 2 3.09 -2.22 21.60
C ILE A 2 2.35 -0.86 21.63
N THR A 3 2.50 -0.06 22.68
CA THR A 3 1.66 1.15 22.90
C THR A 3 2.23 2.45 22.32
N PHE A 4 3.54 2.55 22.07
CA PHE A 4 4.14 3.79 21.52
C PHE A 4 3.99 3.95 20.00
N TRP A 5 3.75 2.85 19.29
CA TRP A 5 3.55 2.84 17.83
C TRP A 5 2.23 3.51 17.43
N ARG A 6 1.19 3.37 18.25
CA ARG A 6 -0.20 3.74 17.91
C ARG A 6 -0.44 5.23 17.66
N ILE A 7 0.30 6.14 18.30
CA ILE A 7 0.03 7.60 18.24
C ILE A 7 0.87 8.32 17.16
N ARG A 8 2.13 7.93 16.94
CA ARG A 8 3.01 8.59 15.95
C ARG A 8 2.66 8.18 14.51
N PHE A 9 1.96 7.06 14.35
CA PHE A 9 1.58 6.43 13.10
C PHE A 9 0.54 7.21 12.27
N LEU A 10 -0.56 7.65 12.90
CA LEU A 10 -1.69 8.31 12.21
C LEU A 10 -1.28 9.64 11.56
N PHE A 11 -0.44 10.43 12.26
CA PHE A 11 0.03 11.72 11.75
C PHE A 11 1.01 11.59 10.58
N ARG A 12 1.74 10.46 10.49
CA ARG A 12 2.76 10.28 9.47
C ARG A 12 2.21 9.70 8.18
N ILE A 13 1.24 8.78 8.24
CA ILE A 13 0.54 8.29 7.04
C ILE A 13 -0.13 9.43 6.27
N LEU A 14 -0.83 10.34 6.96
CA LEU A 14 -1.45 11.50 6.33
C LEU A 14 -0.42 12.46 5.70
N ARG A 15 0.78 12.57 6.29
CA ARG A 15 1.91 13.34 5.71
C ARG A 15 2.59 12.62 4.54
N LEU A 16 2.62 11.29 4.54
CA LEU A 16 3.26 10.47 3.50
C LEU A 16 2.36 10.22 2.29
N ILE A 17 1.03 10.29 2.46
CA ILE A 17 0.05 10.25 1.36
C ILE A 17 -0.04 11.61 0.65
N HIS A 18 0.56 12.67 1.20
CA HIS A 18 0.66 13.95 0.50
C HIS A 18 1.50 13.76 -0.76
N CYS A 19 0.89 14.11 -1.90
CA CYS A 19 1.54 14.06 -3.20
C CYS A 19 2.86 14.87 -3.14
N PRO A 20 4.02 14.27 -3.49
CA PRO A 20 5.29 15.01 -3.54
C PRO A 20 5.29 16.07 -4.65
N TYR A 21 4.32 16.00 -5.56
CA TYR A 21 3.96 17.11 -6.43
C TYR A 21 2.93 17.95 -5.69
N GLN A 22 3.31 19.14 -5.28
CA GLN A 22 2.42 20.20 -4.79
C GLN A 22 1.35 20.48 -5.86
N CYS A 23 0.31 19.67 -5.87
CA CYS A 23 -0.86 19.83 -6.70
C CYS A 23 -2.00 20.10 -5.72
N ASP A 24 -2.28 21.37 -5.47
CA ASP A 24 -3.41 21.83 -4.65
C ASP A 24 -4.79 21.45 -5.22
N ASP A 25 -4.87 20.53 -6.19
CA ASP A 25 -6.05 20.34 -7.04
C ASP A 25 -6.50 18.88 -7.25
N CYS A 26 -5.88 17.90 -6.56
CA CYS A 26 -6.23 16.48 -6.78
C CYS A 26 -7.38 15.95 -5.90
N ILE A 27 -7.88 16.72 -4.94
CA ILE A 27 -9.09 16.36 -4.18
C ILE A 27 -10.30 16.99 -4.87
N GLY A 28 -10.84 16.33 -5.90
CA GLY A 28 -12.26 16.52 -6.24
C GLY A 28 -12.68 16.79 -7.70
N ARG A 29 -11.81 16.81 -8.72
CA ARG A 29 -12.29 16.96 -10.11
C ARG A 29 -12.19 15.69 -10.94
N ARG A 30 -13.32 14.99 -11.05
CA ARG A 30 -13.62 14.04 -12.13
C ARG A 30 -13.71 14.85 -13.43
N ARG A 31 -12.60 15.05 -14.15
CA ARG A 31 -12.67 15.65 -15.51
C ARG A 31 -13.29 14.62 -16.45
N THR A 32 -14.47 14.94 -16.96
CA THR A 32 -15.07 14.26 -18.10
C THR A 32 -14.15 14.38 -19.32
N ILE A 33 -13.95 13.27 -20.02
CA ILE A 33 -13.14 13.15 -21.25
C ILE A 33 -13.91 13.79 -22.42
N SER A 34 -14.24 15.08 -22.33
CA SER A 34 -15.05 15.76 -23.35
C SER A 34 -14.48 17.09 -23.83
N SER A 35 -13.25 17.43 -23.44
CA SER A 35 -12.57 18.62 -23.97
C SER A 35 -11.05 18.40 -24.05
N VAL A 36 -10.61 17.57 -24.99
CA VAL A 36 -9.24 17.66 -25.52
C VAL A 36 -9.29 18.68 -26.66
N PRO A 37 -8.55 19.80 -26.62
CA PRO A 37 -8.52 20.77 -27.71
C PRO A 37 -7.76 20.19 -28.92
N ASN A 38 -8.08 20.72 -30.10
CA ASN A 38 -7.53 20.31 -31.39
C ASN A 38 -5.99 20.29 -31.37
N CYS A 39 -5.42 19.15 -31.75
CA CYS A 39 -4.00 18.83 -31.60
C CYS A 39 -3.15 19.40 -32.75
N GLU A 40 -2.66 20.62 -32.64
CA GLU A 40 -1.49 21.09 -33.41
C GLU A 40 -0.68 22.07 -32.52
N ASN A 41 0.54 21.67 -32.15
CA ASN A 41 1.57 22.43 -31.41
C ASN A 41 1.51 22.47 -29.87
N ILE A 42 1.91 21.35 -29.23
CA ILE A 42 2.41 21.36 -27.84
C ILE A 42 3.88 20.93 -27.86
N GLU A 43 4.74 21.77 -28.43
CA GLU A 43 6.15 21.78 -28.06
C GLU A 43 6.33 22.89 -27.02
N ARG A 44 6.84 22.52 -25.83
CA ARG A 44 7.25 23.40 -24.69
C ARG A 44 6.24 23.62 -23.55
N LEU A 45 5.83 22.56 -22.85
CA LEU A 45 5.44 22.65 -21.44
C LEU A 45 6.15 21.55 -20.63
N PRO A 46 7.06 21.88 -19.67
CA PRO A 46 7.83 20.88 -18.92
C PRO A 46 7.04 20.09 -17.86
N CYS A 47 5.72 20.23 -17.80
CA CYS A 47 4.88 19.74 -16.70
C CYS A 47 3.58 19.05 -17.14
N LEU A 48 3.58 18.42 -18.33
CA LEU A 48 2.60 17.37 -18.61
C LEU A 48 3.20 16.06 -18.07
N PRO A 49 2.82 15.56 -16.88
CA PRO A 49 3.00 14.14 -16.61
C PRO A 49 2.37 13.41 -17.78
N SER A 50 3.11 12.46 -18.36
CA SER A 50 2.67 11.62 -19.48
C SER A 50 1.17 11.38 -19.37
N ILE A 51 0.40 11.91 -20.32
CA ILE A 51 -1.06 11.89 -20.29
C ILE A 51 -1.50 10.43 -20.05
N LEU A 52 -1.93 10.14 -18.81
CA LEU A 52 -2.35 8.83 -18.29
C LEU A 52 -1.25 7.81 -17.93
N ASP A 53 -0.31 8.15 -17.04
CA ASP A 53 0.30 7.08 -16.23
C ASP A 53 -0.78 6.53 -15.28
N ARG A 54 -1.41 5.41 -15.68
CA ARG A 54 -2.48 4.75 -14.91
C ARG A 54 -1.95 3.80 -13.84
N ARG A 55 -0.64 3.70 -13.64
CA ARG A 55 -0.04 2.82 -12.63
C ARG A 55 -0.50 3.23 -11.24
N GLY A 56 -0.94 2.26 -10.45
CA GLY A 56 -1.52 2.48 -9.13
C GLY A 56 -2.98 2.95 -9.13
N LEU A 57 -3.53 3.38 -10.27
CA LEU A 57 -4.94 3.78 -10.40
C LEU A 57 -5.83 2.57 -10.69
N CYS A 58 -5.94 1.66 -9.73
CA CYS A 58 -6.77 0.46 -9.81
C CYS A 58 -7.85 0.46 -8.71
N GLY A 59 -9.04 -0.05 -9.01
CA GLY A 59 -10.08 -0.28 -8.02
C GLY A 59 -9.87 -1.58 -7.24
N LEU A 60 -10.32 -1.65 -5.99
CA LEU A 60 -10.35 -2.89 -5.23
C LEU A 60 -11.79 -3.38 -5.07
N GLN A 61 -12.05 -4.63 -5.44
CA GLN A 61 -13.40 -5.19 -5.34
C GLN A 61 -13.76 -5.46 -3.89
N ASN A 62 -14.96 -5.05 -3.48
CA ASN A 62 -15.50 -5.38 -2.18
C ASN A 62 -16.17 -6.76 -2.25
N LEU A 63 -15.74 -7.70 -1.41
CA LEU A 63 -16.28 -9.06 -1.37
C LEU A 63 -17.31 -9.27 -0.26
N GLY A 64 -17.79 -8.18 0.34
CA GLY A 64 -18.66 -8.19 1.51
C GLY A 64 -17.87 -7.82 2.75
N ASN A 65 -18.12 -6.61 3.28
CA ASN A 65 -17.43 -6.04 4.44
C ASN A 65 -15.89 -5.96 4.34
N THR A 66 -15.29 -6.06 3.14
CA THR A 66 -13.83 -5.88 2.96
C THR A 66 -13.41 -4.44 2.67
N CYS A 67 -14.33 -3.46 2.82
CA CYS A 67 -14.04 -2.06 2.56
C CYS A 67 -12.94 -1.49 3.46
N PHE A 68 -12.86 -1.93 4.72
CA PHE A 68 -11.79 -1.54 5.64
C PHE A 68 -10.41 -1.94 5.09
N MET A 69 -10.30 -3.16 4.56
CA MET A 69 -9.09 -3.68 3.94
C MET A 69 -8.76 -2.91 2.65
N ASN A 70 -9.77 -2.69 1.79
CA ASN A 70 -9.58 -1.96 0.54
C ASN A 70 -9.06 -0.54 0.78
N SER A 71 -9.66 0.20 1.72
CA SER A 71 -9.22 1.55 2.07
C SER A 71 -7.79 1.57 2.62
N ALA A 72 -7.45 0.63 3.52
CA ALA A 72 -6.10 0.51 4.06
C ALA A 72 -5.04 0.25 2.98
N ILE A 73 -5.30 -0.68 2.07
CA ILE A 73 -4.37 -1.04 0.99
C ILE A 73 -4.19 0.11 0.01
N GLN A 74 -5.27 0.82 -0.34
CA GLN A 74 -5.16 2.02 -1.17
C GLN A 74 -4.30 3.10 -0.51
N CYS A 75 -4.45 3.31 0.80
CA CYS A 75 -3.62 4.25 1.55
C CYS A 75 -2.14 3.83 1.58
N LEU A 76 -1.84 2.58 1.96
CA LEU A 76 -0.47 2.11 2.10
C LEU A 76 0.26 1.99 0.75
N SER A 77 -0.42 1.52 -0.30
CA SER A 77 0.17 1.39 -1.63
C SER A 77 0.61 2.73 -2.24
N ASN A 78 0.02 3.84 -1.78
CA ASN A 78 0.38 5.19 -2.21
C ASN A 78 1.48 5.84 -1.36
N VAL A 79 1.95 5.21 -0.28
CA VAL A 79 3.11 5.69 0.48
C VAL A 79 4.37 5.54 -0.38
N PRO A 80 5.03 6.62 -0.84
CA PRO A 80 6.09 6.53 -1.85
C PRO A 80 7.25 5.63 -1.46
N GLN A 81 7.70 5.69 -0.20
CA GLN A 81 8.81 4.90 0.31
C GLN A 81 8.47 3.40 0.36
N LEU A 82 7.25 3.07 0.83
CA LEU A 82 6.77 1.69 0.90
C LEU A 82 6.58 1.11 -0.51
N LYS A 83 5.95 1.89 -1.39
CA LYS A 83 5.80 1.56 -2.81
C LYS A 83 7.14 1.28 -3.47
N ASN A 84 8.08 2.21 -3.40
CA ASN A 84 9.38 2.06 -4.05
C ASN A 84 10.15 0.86 -3.51
N PHE A 85 10.03 0.58 -2.20
CA PHE A 85 10.62 -0.60 -1.58
C PHE A 85 10.08 -1.89 -2.21
N PHE A 86 8.76 -2.08 -2.27
CA PHE A 86 8.16 -3.29 -2.83
C PHE A 86 8.34 -3.41 -4.36
N LEU A 87 8.36 -2.30 -5.10
CA LEU A 87 8.58 -2.30 -6.55
C LEU A 87 10.05 -2.54 -6.96
N SER A 88 11.00 -2.35 -6.03
CA SER A 88 12.42 -2.62 -6.30
C SER A 88 12.77 -4.12 -6.34
N ASN A 89 11.82 -5.01 -5.99
CA ASN A 89 12.01 -6.46 -5.82
C ASN A 89 13.10 -6.89 -4.81
N GLY A 90 13.76 -5.95 -4.13
CA GLY A 90 14.77 -6.25 -3.11
C GLY A 90 14.19 -6.90 -1.84
N TRP A 91 12.90 -6.70 -1.58
CA TRP A 91 12.18 -7.23 -0.42
C TRP A 91 12.20 -8.77 -0.37
N GLN A 92 12.20 -9.45 -1.52
CA GLN A 92 12.19 -10.92 -1.59
C GLN A 92 13.41 -11.55 -0.91
N LYS A 93 14.57 -10.88 -0.99
CA LYS A 93 15.82 -11.32 -0.37
C LYS A 93 15.90 -10.97 1.13
N GLN A 94 15.01 -10.09 1.59
CA GLN A 94 14.96 -9.62 2.98
C GLN A 94 13.90 -10.34 3.81
N ILE A 95 13.16 -11.27 3.20
CA ILE A 95 12.20 -12.11 3.93
C ILE A 95 12.95 -12.96 4.94
N ASN A 96 12.57 -12.81 6.20
CA ASN A 96 13.00 -13.66 7.29
C ASN A 96 11.90 -14.68 7.59
N ASP A 97 12.00 -15.85 6.95
CA ASP A 97 11.06 -16.95 7.15
C ASP A 97 11.26 -17.70 8.48
N LYS A 98 12.34 -17.41 9.21
CA LYS A 98 12.69 -18.03 10.49
C LYS A 98 12.20 -17.24 11.70
N ASN A 99 11.78 -15.98 11.50
CA ASN A 99 11.29 -15.16 12.59
C ASN A 99 9.97 -15.74 13.14
N LEU A 100 10.01 -16.25 14.37
CA LEU A 100 8.86 -16.83 15.06
C LEU A 100 7.75 -15.83 15.38
N LEU A 101 8.06 -14.53 15.40
CA LEU A 101 7.09 -13.45 15.56
C LEU A 101 6.48 -12.99 14.23
N GLY A 102 7.07 -13.42 13.10
CA GLY A 102 6.58 -13.12 11.77
C GLY A 102 5.53 -14.11 11.27
N THR A 103 5.18 -13.97 10.01
CA THR A 103 4.21 -14.82 9.30
C THR A 103 4.90 -15.82 8.39
N GLN A 104 6.18 -16.14 8.67
CA GLN A 104 7.06 -16.93 7.80
C GLN A 104 7.20 -16.32 6.40
N GLY A 105 7.09 -14.98 6.31
CA GLY A 105 7.11 -14.24 5.04
C GLY A 105 5.84 -14.35 4.20
N GLN A 106 4.78 -15.01 4.66
CA GLN A 106 3.57 -15.25 3.86
C GLN A 106 2.88 -13.93 3.52
N VAL A 107 2.69 -13.06 4.53
CA VAL A 107 2.05 -11.76 4.32
C VAL A 107 2.93 -10.85 3.45
N ALA A 108 4.24 -10.80 3.69
CA ALA A 108 5.16 -10.03 2.86
C ALA A 108 5.14 -10.44 1.37
N LYS A 109 5.07 -11.76 1.09
CA LYS A 109 4.97 -12.28 -0.28
C LYS A 109 3.71 -11.81 -0.98
N VAL A 110 2.55 -12.05 -0.37
CA VAL A 110 1.26 -11.69 -0.94
C VAL A 110 1.12 -10.17 -1.10
N TYR A 111 1.62 -9.39 -0.14
CA TYR A 111 1.61 -7.93 -0.23
C TYR A 111 2.52 -7.42 -1.36
N GLY A 112 3.73 -7.99 -1.53
CA GLY A 112 4.63 -7.60 -2.61
C GLY A 112 4.08 -7.93 -4.01
N GLU A 113 3.41 -9.08 -4.16
CA GLU A 113 2.69 -9.46 -5.37
C GLU A 113 1.52 -8.49 -5.65
N LEU A 114 0.74 -8.14 -4.63
CA LEU A 114 -0.32 -7.15 -4.72
C LEU A 114 0.20 -5.78 -5.17
N MET A 115 1.33 -5.32 -4.63
CA MET A 115 1.96 -4.07 -5.06
C MET A 115 2.37 -4.09 -6.53
N SER A 116 2.89 -5.23 -7.00
CA SER A 116 3.21 -5.43 -8.42
C SER A 116 1.95 -5.42 -9.29
N ASP A 117 0.87 -6.05 -8.84
CA ASP A 117 -0.42 -6.04 -9.52
C ASP A 117 -1.02 -4.63 -9.63
N MET A 118 -0.96 -3.85 -8.56
CA MET A 118 -1.51 -2.49 -8.53
C MET A 118 -0.70 -1.52 -9.41
N TRP A 119 0.63 -1.63 -9.42
CA TRP A 119 1.50 -0.62 -10.03
C TRP A 119 2.16 -1.05 -11.35
N LEU A 120 2.28 -2.34 -11.64
CA LEU A 120 2.97 -2.84 -12.84
C LEU A 120 2.03 -3.56 -13.81
N ALA A 121 0.98 -4.24 -13.33
CA ALA A 121 0.13 -5.09 -14.17
C ALA A 121 -0.96 -4.35 -14.97
N ASN A 122 -1.04 -3.01 -14.89
CA ASN A 122 -2.04 -2.16 -15.57
C ASN A 122 -3.50 -2.68 -15.42
N LYS A 123 -3.82 -3.25 -14.25
CA LYS A 123 -5.14 -3.79 -13.92
C LYS A 123 -6.08 -2.65 -13.51
N ASN A 124 -7.29 -2.62 -14.05
CA ASN A 124 -8.32 -1.65 -13.64
C ASN A 124 -8.97 -2.00 -12.29
N SER A 125 -8.97 -3.29 -11.92
CA SER A 125 -9.60 -3.79 -10.70
C SER A 125 -8.90 -5.04 -10.18
N ILE A 126 -8.69 -5.13 -8.86
CA ILE A 126 -8.03 -6.24 -8.17
C ILE A 126 -8.90 -6.74 -7.02
N ILE A 127 -8.82 -8.04 -6.73
CA ILE A 127 -9.49 -8.70 -5.61
C ILE A 127 -8.45 -9.02 -4.54
N LEU A 128 -8.71 -8.67 -3.27
CA LEU A 128 -7.75 -8.85 -2.16
C LEU A 128 -7.81 -10.24 -1.48
N GLN A 129 -8.50 -11.21 -2.08
CA GLN A 129 -8.80 -12.50 -1.44
C GLN A 129 -7.55 -13.25 -0.97
N GLN A 130 -6.43 -13.17 -1.69
CA GLN A 130 -5.19 -13.82 -1.27
C GLN A 130 -4.61 -13.17 -0.01
N LEU A 131 -4.65 -11.84 0.07
CA LEU A 131 -4.18 -11.10 1.24
C LEU A 131 -5.08 -11.38 2.45
N GLU A 132 -6.39 -11.35 2.25
CA GLU A 132 -7.38 -11.69 3.28
C GLU A 132 -7.12 -13.08 3.85
N ARG A 133 -6.97 -14.10 3.00
CA ARG A 133 -6.66 -15.48 3.43
C ARG A 133 -5.32 -15.58 4.16
N SER A 134 -4.29 -14.91 3.65
CA SER A 134 -2.97 -14.92 4.28
C SER A 134 -3.02 -14.32 5.69
N MET A 135 -3.78 -13.25 5.89
CA MET A 135 -3.90 -12.55 7.17
C MET A 135 -4.80 -13.32 8.14
N ALA A 136 -5.87 -13.92 7.64
CA ALA A 136 -6.79 -14.76 8.41
C ALA A 136 -6.10 -15.98 9.08
N ASN A 137 -5.00 -16.47 8.49
CA ASN A 137 -4.19 -17.54 9.09
C ASN A 137 -3.49 -17.13 10.40
N PHE A 138 -3.27 -15.83 10.61
CA PHE A 138 -2.53 -15.30 11.76
C PHE A 138 -3.40 -14.43 12.68
N ALA A 139 -4.57 -13.99 12.21
CA ALA A 139 -5.52 -13.22 12.98
C ALA A 139 -6.95 -13.60 12.60
N GLU A 140 -7.58 -14.43 13.45
CA GLU A 140 -8.95 -14.92 13.27
C GLU A 140 -9.98 -13.79 13.18
N ILE A 141 -9.70 -12.60 13.73
CA ILE A 141 -10.58 -11.43 13.63
C ILE A 141 -10.81 -10.98 12.17
N PHE A 142 -9.90 -11.33 11.26
CA PHE A 142 -10.06 -11.08 9.82
C PHE A 142 -10.76 -12.24 9.07
N THR A 143 -11.22 -13.27 9.78
CA THR A 143 -12.03 -14.34 9.18
C THR A 143 -13.51 -13.95 9.10
N GLY A 144 -14.16 -14.40 8.04
CA GLY A 144 -15.60 -14.19 7.83
C GLY A 144 -15.95 -12.80 7.28
N PHE A 145 -17.23 -12.45 7.37
CA PHE A 145 -17.78 -11.23 6.78
C PHE A 145 -18.12 -10.16 7.82
N ALA A 146 -17.42 -10.14 8.96
CA ALA A 146 -17.65 -9.12 10.00
C ALA A 146 -17.02 -7.77 9.59
N GLN A 147 -17.62 -6.67 10.02
CA GLN A 147 -17.02 -5.34 9.87
C GLN A 147 -15.85 -5.20 10.86
N GLN A 148 -14.75 -4.61 10.39
CA GLN A 148 -13.53 -4.40 11.17
C GLN A 148 -13.08 -2.95 11.08
N ASP A 149 -12.27 -2.52 12.05
CA ASP A 149 -11.64 -1.20 12.03
C ASP A 149 -10.44 -1.19 11.06
N THR A 150 -10.47 -0.28 10.08
CA THR A 150 -9.39 -0.05 9.10
C THR A 150 -8.03 0.17 9.77
N HIS A 151 -8.00 0.90 10.88
CA HIS A 151 -6.76 1.22 11.58
C HIS A 151 -6.16 -0.02 12.25
N GLU A 152 -6.98 -0.89 12.84
CA GLU A 152 -6.50 -2.16 13.42
C GLU A 152 -5.94 -3.07 12.33
N PHE A 153 -6.61 -3.15 11.18
CA PHE A 153 -6.09 -3.87 10.02
C PHE A 153 -4.73 -3.32 9.56
N MET A 154 -4.60 -1.99 9.41
CA MET A 154 -3.34 -1.37 8.99
C MET A 154 -2.20 -1.66 9.97
N HIS A 155 -2.48 -1.61 11.27
CA HIS A 155 -1.50 -1.90 12.29
C HIS A 155 -1.01 -3.35 12.21
N PHE A 156 -1.95 -4.30 12.14
CA PHE A 156 -1.61 -5.72 12.01
C PHE A 156 -0.79 -5.98 10.74
N LEU A 157 -1.20 -5.41 9.61
CA LEU A 157 -0.48 -5.58 8.34
C LEU A 157 0.96 -5.09 8.45
N LEU A 158 1.19 -3.91 9.02
CA LEU A 158 2.54 -3.37 9.12
C LEU A 158 3.40 -4.07 10.16
N ASP A 159 2.81 -4.57 11.25
CA ASP A 159 3.52 -5.42 12.21
C ASP A 159 3.96 -6.73 11.52
N ALA A 160 3.05 -7.38 10.79
CA ALA A 160 3.37 -8.58 10.02
C ALA A 160 4.48 -8.32 9.01
N LEU A 161 4.42 -7.21 8.26
CA LEU A 161 5.48 -6.82 7.33
C LEU A 161 6.78 -6.44 8.05
N HIS A 162 6.71 -5.83 9.23
CA HIS A 162 7.89 -5.48 10.02
C HIS A 162 8.63 -6.74 10.44
N GLU A 163 7.91 -7.70 11.02
CA GLU A 163 8.47 -8.97 11.50
C GLU A 163 8.95 -9.86 10.36
N ASP A 164 8.21 -9.93 9.24
CA ASP A 164 8.61 -10.70 8.05
C ASP A 164 9.89 -10.15 7.38
N LEU A 165 10.20 -8.86 7.54
CA LEU A 165 11.33 -8.18 6.88
C LEU A 165 12.40 -7.73 7.88
N LYS A 166 12.34 -8.22 9.12
CA LYS A 166 13.30 -7.92 10.18
C LYS A 166 14.53 -8.81 10.03
N ASP A 167 15.71 -8.19 10.01
CA ASP A 167 17.00 -8.90 10.03
C ASP A 167 17.27 -9.43 11.45
N ASP A 168 17.81 -10.65 11.56
CA ASP A 168 18.20 -11.25 12.84
C ASP A 168 19.23 -10.39 13.61
N ASN A 169 20.02 -9.58 12.89
CA ASN A 169 21.07 -8.74 13.47
C ASN A 169 20.60 -7.31 13.78
N SER A 170 19.33 -6.98 13.58
CA SER A 170 18.84 -5.62 13.77
C SER A 170 17.39 -5.54 14.25
N ASP A 171 17.13 -4.68 15.23
CA ASP A 171 15.76 -4.33 15.62
C ASP A 171 15.03 -3.46 14.59
N LEU A 172 15.69 -3.09 13.48
CA LEU A 172 15.15 -2.18 12.47
C LEU A 172 14.88 -2.90 11.15
N SER A 173 13.61 -3.09 10.83
CA SER A 173 13.19 -3.52 9.49
C SER A 173 13.07 -2.32 8.53
N PRO A 174 13.01 -2.55 7.20
CA PRO A 174 12.67 -1.51 6.24
C PRO A 174 11.36 -0.78 6.58
N ILE A 175 10.38 -1.50 7.13
CA ILE A 175 9.10 -0.94 7.54
C ILE A 175 9.28 0.07 8.68
N SER A 176 10.07 -0.27 9.71
CA SER A 176 10.30 0.66 10.81
C SER A 176 11.03 1.91 10.32
N LYS A 177 12.03 1.77 9.43
CA LYS A 177 12.72 2.93 8.81
C LYS A 177 11.78 3.90 8.09
N ILE A 178 10.72 3.39 7.45
CA ILE A 178 9.74 4.21 6.72
C ILE A 178 8.82 4.97 7.68
N PHE A 179 8.36 4.32 8.76
CA PHE A 179 7.30 4.86 9.62
C PHE A 179 7.79 5.47 10.95
N HIS A 180 9.05 5.24 11.37
CA HIS A 180 9.58 5.67 12.70
C HIS A 180 10.42 6.93 12.73
N GLY A 181 10.79 7.50 11.58
CA GLY A 181 11.72 8.63 11.56
C GLY A 181 11.15 9.93 12.12
#